data_AF-D8J8B1-F1
#
_entry.id   AF-D8J8B1-F1
#
_cell.length_a   1.000
_cell.length_b   1.000
_cell.length_c   1.000
_cell.angle_alpha   90.00
_cell.angle_beta   90.00
_cell.angle_gamma   90.00
#
_symmetry.space_group_name_H-M   'P 1'
#
loop_
_entity.id
_entity.type
_entity.pdbx_description
1 polymer ?
#
loop_
_entity_poly.entity_id
_entity_poly.type
_entity_poly.pdbx_seq_one_letter_code
_entity_poly.pdbx_strand_id
1 'polypeptide(L)'
;MTREVKLSRVDDELEALSYPIPRDDAAVELDGVTVLLADGEVNLGELVSETDSDTYRSAEGLKTELHNSLPREAVGEPYQSEGEG
;
A
#
# COMPACT_ATOMS: atom_id res chain seq x y z
N MET A 1 16.41 9.87 -3.68
CA MET A 1 15.98 10.22 -2.31
C MET A 1 14.71 9.45 -2.09
N THR A 2 14.70 8.49 -1.17
CA THR A 2 13.50 7.71 -0.83
C THR A 2 12.63 8.51 0.14
N ARG A 3 11.32 8.46 -0.04
CA ARG A 3 10.32 9.16 0.79
C ARG A 3 9.68 8.12 1.71
N GLU A 4 9.78 8.32 3.01
CA GLU A 4 9.20 7.38 3.98
C GLU A 4 7.80 7.84 4.40
N VAL A 5 6.80 6.98 4.22
CA VAL A 5 5.41 7.24 4.58
C VAL A 5 4.86 6.09 5.42
N LYS A 6 3.91 6.39 6.31
CA LYS A 6 3.22 5.34 7.07
C LYS A 6 2.14 4.70 6.19
N LEU A 7 1.81 3.43 6.44
CA LEU A 7 0.70 2.75 5.75
C LEU A 7 -0.61 3.56 5.80
N SER A 8 -0.92 4.20 6.93
CA SER A 8 -2.11 5.07 7.06
C SER A 8 -2.08 6.34 6.19
N ARG A 9 -0.90 6.74 5.69
CA ARG A 9 -0.68 7.91 4.84
C ARG A 9 -0.43 7.56 3.38
N VAL A 10 -0.34 6.27 3.05
CA VAL A 10 -0.10 5.82 1.68
C VAL A 10 -1.22 6.25 0.74
N ASP A 11 -2.45 6.40 1.26
CA ASP A 11 -3.63 6.86 0.52
C ASP A 11 -3.33 8.12 -0.31
N ASP A 12 -2.69 9.12 0.30
CA ASP A 12 -2.37 10.40 -0.36
C ASP A 12 -1.43 10.19 -1.57
N GLU A 13 -0.44 9.29 -1.43
CA GLU A 13 0.47 8.94 -2.53
C GLU A 13 -0.25 8.13 -3.61
N LEU A 14 -1.19 7.26 -3.24
CA LEU A 14 -1.99 6.50 -4.21
C LEU A 14 -2.98 7.41 -4.95
N GLU A 15 -3.61 8.36 -4.27
CA GLU A 15 -4.55 9.33 -4.84
C GLU A 15 -3.86 10.30 -5.81
N ALA A 16 -2.55 10.54 -5.64
CA ALA A 16 -1.76 11.37 -6.55
C ALA A 16 -1.51 10.72 -7.93
N LEU A 17 -1.75 9.42 -8.09
CA LEU A 17 -1.55 8.70 -9.34
C LEU A 17 -2.67 9.00 -10.36
N SER A 18 -2.33 8.90 -11.65
CA SER A 18 -3.30 9.07 -12.74
C SER A 18 -3.96 7.75 -13.11
N TYR A 19 -5.22 7.57 -12.71
CA TYR A 19 -5.99 6.37 -13.00
C TYR A 19 -6.74 6.43 -14.36
N PRO A 20 -6.89 5.30 -15.06
CA PRO A 20 -6.36 3.97 -14.72
C PRO A 20 -4.85 3.86 -14.96
N ILE A 21 -4.14 3.17 -14.05
CA ILE A 21 -2.68 2.98 -14.09
C ILE A 21 -2.32 1.49 -14.09
N PRO A 22 -1.44 1.01 -15.00
CA PRO A 22 -0.97 -0.37 -15.00
C PRO A 22 0.00 -0.62 -13.84
N ARG A 23 0.12 -1.89 -13.43
CA ARG A 23 0.98 -2.30 -12.30
C ARG A 23 2.43 -1.85 -12.45
N ASP A 24 3.02 -2.05 -13.62
CA ASP A 24 4.41 -1.65 -13.89
C ASP A 24 4.63 -0.14 -13.71
N ASP A 25 3.78 0.71 -14.30
CA ASP A 25 3.89 2.16 -14.12
C ASP A 25 3.67 2.57 -12.67
N ALA A 26 2.67 2.00 -11.98
CA ALA A 26 2.43 2.27 -10.57
C ALA A 26 3.64 1.86 -9.70
N ALA A 27 4.26 0.72 -9.99
CA ALA A 27 5.46 0.27 -9.29
C ALA A 27 6.64 1.22 -9.51
N VAL A 28 6.85 1.72 -10.73
CA VAL A 28 7.92 2.67 -11.05
C VAL A 28 7.69 4.02 -10.37
N GLU A 29 6.46 4.55 -10.40
CA GLU A 29 6.13 5.83 -9.77
C GLU A 29 6.30 5.76 -8.23
N LEU A 30 6.05 4.59 -7.64
CA LEU A 30 6.09 4.37 -6.19
C LEU A 30 7.41 3.72 -5.70
N ASP A 31 8.35 3.37 -6.58
CA ASP A 31 9.68 2.82 -6.23
C ASP A 31 10.48 3.75 -5.31
N GLY A 32 10.23 5.07 -5.42
CA GLY A 32 10.84 6.05 -4.54
C GLY A 32 10.23 6.14 -3.13
N VAL A 33 9.18 5.35 -2.83
CA VAL A 33 8.39 5.48 -1.60
C VAL A 33 8.56 4.23 -0.73
N THR A 34 8.95 4.44 0.52
CA THR A 34 9.08 3.39 1.54
C THR A 34 7.89 3.46 2.49
N VAL A 35 7.14 2.36 2.63
CA VAL A 35 6.06 2.22 3.60
C VAL A 35 6.61 1.71 4.93
N LEU A 36 6.38 2.49 5.98
CA LEU A 36 6.64 2.09 7.36
C LEU A 36 5.46 1.27 7.88
N LEU A 37 5.75 0.00 8.18
CA LEU A 37 4.84 -1.02 8.70
C LEU A 37 5.04 -1.19 10.22
N ALA A 38 4.20 -2.00 10.85
CA ALA A 38 4.33 -2.30 12.28
C ALA A 38 5.55 -3.18 12.60
N ASP A 39 5.89 -4.09 11.67
CA ASP A 39 6.98 -5.07 11.82
C ASP A 39 8.28 -4.66 11.07
N GLY A 40 8.28 -3.53 10.36
CA GLY A 40 9.43 -3.10 9.58
C GLY A 40 9.09 -2.03 8.54
N GLU A 41 9.80 -2.06 7.42
CA GLU A 41 9.58 -1.17 6.28
C GLU A 41 9.64 -1.97 4.98
N VAL A 42 8.89 -1.53 3.98
CA VAL A 42 8.86 -2.16 2.65
C VAL A 42 8.79 -1.10 1.57
N ASN A 43 9.37 -1.38 0.41
CA ASN A 43 9.23 -0.49 -0.74
C ASN A 43 7.81 -0.59 -1.31
N LEU A 44 7.16 0.55 -1.55
CA LEU A 44 5.80 0.59 -2.04
C LEU A 44 5.72 0.09 -3.48
N GLY A 45 6.66 0.48 -4.34
CA GLY A 45 6.72 0.00 -5.73
C GLY A 45 6.94 -1.51 -5.83
N GLU A 46 7.80 -2.07 -5.00
CA GLU A 46 7.99 -3.52 -4.89
C GLU A 46 6.69 -4.22 -4.48
N LEU A 47 6.02 -3.70 -3.44
CA LEU A 47 4.75 -4.24 -2.95
C LEU A 47 3.65 -4.22 -4.03
N VAL A 48 3.59 -3.13 -4.83
CA VAL A 48 2.67 -3.00 -5.97
C VAL A 48 2.98 -4.08 -7.01
N SER A 49 4.27 -4.30 -7.33
CA SER A 49 4.70 -5.31 -8.29
C SER A 49 4.37 -6.75 -7.85
N GLU A 50 4.25 -7.00 -6.55
CA GLU A 50 3.88 -8.30 -6.00
C GLU A 50 2.36 -8.57 -6.00
N THR A 51 1.53 -7.56 -6.26
CA THR A 51 0.08 -7.76 -6.33
C THR A 51 -0.37 -8.48 -7.61
N ASP A 52 -1.48 -9.20 -7.51
CA ASP A 52 -2.05 -9.96 -8.62
C ASP A 52 -2.69 -9.09 -9.73
N SER A 53 -3.13 -7.88 -9.40
CA SER A 53 -3.79 -6.99 -10.37
C SER A 53 -2.85 -6.41 -11.42
N ASP A 54 -3.22 -6.51 -12.70
CA ASP A 54 -2.46 -5.92 -13.80
C ASP A 54 -2.69 -4.40 -13.98
N THR A 55 -3.84 -3.88 -13.53
CA THR A 55 -4.21 -2.46 -13.71
C THR A 55 -5.20 -2.03 -12.63
N TYR A 56 -4.95 -0.87 -12.05
CA TYR A 56 -5.81 -0.27 -11.03
C TYR A 56 -6.67 0.81 -11.64
N ARG A 57 -7.95 0.82 -11.25
CA ARG A 57 -8.92 1.83 -11.71
C ARG A 57 -9.07 3.00 -10.74
N SER A 58 -8.64 2.82 -9.49
CA SER A 58 -8.76 3.80 -8.41
C SER A 58 -7.72 3.54 -7.32
N ALA A 59 -7.40 4.56 -6.53
CA ALA A 59 -6.53 4.46 -5.36
C ALA A 59 -7.02 3.43 -4.34
N GLU A 60 -8.33 3.39 -4.06
CA GLU A 60 -8.92 2.40 -3.15
C GLU A 60 -8.73 0.96 -3.64
N GLY A 61 -8.78 0.74 -4.96
CA GLY A 61 -8.57 -0.57 -5.56
C GLY A 61 -7.12 -1.02 -5.36
N LEU A 62 -6.17 -0.13 -5.67
CA LEU A 62 -4.75 -0.39 -5.44
C LEU A 62 -4.46 -0.66 -3.96
N LYS A 63 -4.96 0.19 -3.06
CA LYS A 63 -4.82 0.02 -1.61
C LYS A 63 -5.32 -1.34 -1.14
N THR A 64 -6.50 -1.75 -1.61
CA THR A 64 -7.08 -3.05 -1.27
C THR A 64 -6.14 -4.19 -1.65
N GLU A 65 -5.56 -4.16 -2.86
CA GLU A 65 -4.62 -5.17 -3.33
C GLU A 65 -3.34 -5.19 -2.47
N LEU A 66 -2.80 -4.02 -2.11
CA LEU A 66 -1.64 -3.91 -1.22
C LEU A 66 -1.92 -4.53 0.15
N HIS A 67 -3.07 -4.23 0.75
CA HIS A 67 -3.48 -4.82 2.03
C HIS A 67 -3.70 -6.34 1.95
N ASN A 68 -4.09 -6.87 0.79
CA ASN A 68 -4.21 -8.32 0.58
C ASN A 68 -2.83 -8.99 0.41
N SER A 69 -1.87 -8.29 -0.20
CA SER A 69 -0.49 -8.77 -0.35
C SER A 69 0.29 -8.74 0.97
N LEU A 70 0.03 -7.74 1.82
CA LEU A 70 0.71 -7.61 3.11
C LEU A 70 0.29 -8.70 4.11
N PRO A 71 1.26 -9.29 4.85
CA PRO A 71 0.93 -10.18 5.95
C PRO A 71 0.18 -9.42 7.05
N ARG A 72 -0.76 -10.12 7.70
CA ARG A 72 -1.66 -9.55 8.73
C ARG A 72 -0.90 -8.88 9.87
N GLU A 73 0.28 -9.39 10.19
CA GLU A 73 1.19 -8.90 11.23
C GLU A 73 1.83 -7.54 10.85
N ALA A 74 2.06 -7.29 9.56
CA ALA A 74 2.67 -6.05 9.06
C ALA A 74 1.72 -4.85 9.08
N VAL A 75 0.42 -5.08 8.93
CA VAL A 75 -0.62 -4.03 8.89
C VAL A 75 -0.89 -3.45 10.31
N GLY A 76 -0.37 -4.12 11.34
CA GLY A 76 -0.72 -3.85 12.74
C GLY A 76 -2.07 -4.48 13.06
N GLU A 77 -2.17 -5.10 14.25
CA GLU A 77 -3.39 -5.77 14.67
C GLU A 77 -4.59 -4.81 14.50
N PRO A 78 -5.68 -5.22 13.83
CA PRO A 78 -6.93 -4.52 14.04
C PRO A 78 -7.23 -4.70 15.52
N TYR A 79 -7.10 -3.62 16.30
CA TYR A 79 -7.76 -3.53 17.60
C TYR A 79 -9.27 -3.68 17.34
N GLN A 80 -9.74 -4.91 17.14
CA GLN A 80 -11.09 -5.34 17.47
C GLN A 80 -11.13 -5.46 18.99
N SER A 81 -10.90 -4.33 19.64
CA SER A 81 -11.11 -4.16 21.07
C SER A 81 -12.18 -3.10 21.20
N GLU A 82 -13.40 -3.48 20.85
CA GLU A 82 -14.59 -2.94 21.49
C GLU A 82 -15.19 -4.12 22.26
N GLY A 83 -14.87 -4.16 23.55
CA GLY A 83 -15.53 -5.07 24.49
C GLY A 83 -16.88 -4.52 24.89
N GLU A 84 -17.85 -5.40 25.14
CA GLU A 84 -19.08 -5.08 25.84
C GLU A 84 -19.52 -6.30 26.68
N GLY A 85 -19.57 -6.13 28.01
CA GLY A 85 -20.53 -6.81 28.90
C GLY A 85 -20.17 -8.18 29.45
#